data_AF-A0A7D5KZ07-F1
#
_entry.id   AF-A0A7D5KZ07-F1
#
_cell.length_a   1.000
_cell.length_b   1.000
_cell.length_c   1.000
_cell.angle_alpha   90.00
_cell.angle_beta   90.00
_cell.angle_gamma   90.00
#
_symmetry.space_group_name_H-M   'P 1'
#
loop_
_entity.id
_entity.type
_entity.pdbx_description
1 polymer ?
#
loop_
_entity_poly.entity_id
_entity_poly.type
_entity_poly.pdbx_seq_one_letter_code
_entity_poly.pdbx_strand_id
1 'polypeptide(L)'
;MRYFLHIARTGSDDADRRRIELGPGFAHHTVYSYVLLTAFTLMIVELLYNSQSLYRGQALALFTGTICTLALNVITIFGLVDIHLTPIGVILSGTLYSVAIIRYRLTDIVPIARDRVLDHVSDGVFVLDRDDRLIDVNPVGRTLLQDLDSAPIGERVDSLFAPVPKLKDEYAALTEIRTDDEREIELDGDYFYAQVTPIDDGRDRHVGWLLIIRDVTDRKRREAQLKRQNERLERFADVVSHDLRNPLNVADGYLELASEADDPESHLHKIEQSHDRMEAIIEDVLTIAREGDAVSDTEPVALGELAERAWATVDSGDATLTVASDKPFLADPGRMRRLLENLFRNAIEHGRTDDSDPDGTDGASGSGGSPLHVEVGNLELDTTDESAGFYVADDGRGLPADRDRVFEDGYTTDAKGTGFGLRIVRGIATAHDWEVDATVGEADGAGFEFLGVETVTDTGPSDSVVSPDSEGKPASS
;
A
#
# COMPACT_ATOMS: atom_id res chain seq x y z
N MET A 1 14.00 -3.85 -80.77
CA MET A 1 12.76 -4.24 -81.49
C MET A 1 12.87 -5.61 -82.18
N ARG A 2 13.79 -5.80 -83.15
CA ARG A 2 13.93 -7.06 -83.94
C ARG A 2 14.18 -8.34 -83.12
N TYR A 3 14.73 -8.24 -81.90
CA TYR A 3 14.98 -9.39 -81.01
C TYR A 3 13.72 -9.88 -80.27
N PHE A 4 12.66 -9.08 -80.20
CA PHE A 4 11.41 -9.37 -79.46
C PHE A 4 10.20 -9.48 -80.40
N LEU A 5 10.06 -8.58 -81.38
CA LEU A 5 9.03 -8.64 -82.41
C LEU A 5 9.67 -8.47 -83.79
N HIS A 6 9.34 -9.38 -84.72
CA HIS A 6 9.57 -9.18 -86.14
C HIS A 6 8.24 -8.85 -86.83
N ILE A 7 8.16 -7.72 -87.53
CA ILE A 7 6.99 -7.40 -88.36
C ILE A 7 7.31 -7.90 -89.76
N ALA A 8 6.62 -8.94 -90.21
CA ALA A 8 6.69 -9.39 -91.60
C ALA A 8 5.64 -8.61 -92.43
N ARG A 9 6.07 -7.97 -93.53
CA ARG A 9 5.17 -7.45 -94.57
C ARG A 9 5.01 -8.52 -95.64
N THR A 10 3.83 -9.10 -95.76
CA THR A 10 3.46 -9.90 -96.93
C THR A 10 2.82 -8.98 -97.96
N GLY A 11 3.48 -8.73 -99.09
CA GLY A 11 2.91 -8.00 -100.22
C GLY A 11 2.26 -8.94 -101.21
N SER A 12 0.93 -8.84 -101.38
CA SER A 12 0.22 -8.34 -102.57
C SER A 12 -1.23 -8.82 -102.52
N ASP A 13 -2.17 -7.88 -102.60
CA ASP A 13 -3.63 -8.07 -102.79
C ASP A 13 -4.38 -8.90 -101.75
N ASP A 14 -4.52 -8.36 -100.54
CA ASP A 14 -5.80 -8.07 -99.87
C ASP A 14 -5.49 -7.59 -98.43
N ALA A 15 -5.93 -6.38 -98.09
CA ALA A 15 -5.86 -5.74 -96.76
C ALA A 15 -4.61 -6.02 -95.91
N ASP A 16 -3.66 -5.07 -95.89
CA ASP A 16 -2.41 -4.96 -95.10
C ASP A 16 -2.47 -5.60 -93.68
N ARG A 17 -2.40 -6.95 -93.59
CA ARG A 17 -2.35 -7.71 -92.34
C ARG A 17 -0.89 -7.87 -91.92
N ARG A 18 -0.40 -6.96 -91.08
CA ARG A 18 0.89 -7.11 -90.40
C ARG A 18 0.82 -8.30 -89.45
N ARG A 19 1.46 -9.43 -89.80
CA ARG A 19 1.70 -10.52 -88.85
C ARG A 19 2.93 -10.18 -88.00
N ILE A 20 2.72 -10.15 -86.69
CA ILE A 20 3.78 -10.08 -85.70
C ILE A 20 4.33 -11.49 -85.54
N GLU A 21 5.59 -11.71 -85.90
CA GLU A 21 6.32 -12.94 -85.58
C GLU A 21 7.13 -12.74 -84.30
N LEU A 22 7.00 -13.68 -83.36
CA LEU A 22 7.63 -13.63 -82.05
C LEU A 22 9.12 -13.99 -82.19
N GLY A 23 10.02 -13.08 -81.80
CA GLY A 23 11.46 -13.32 -81.84
C GLY A 23 11.92 -14.23 -80.69
N PRO A 24 13.14 -14.80 -80.77
CA PRO A 24 13.69 -15.67 -79.72
C PRO A 24 13.82 -14.95 -78.35
N GLY A 25 13.97 -13.62 -78.32
CA GLY A 25 13.96 -12.85 -77.07
C GLY A 25 12.61 -12.88 -76.34
N PHE A 26 11.50 -12.99 -77.08
CA PHE A 26 10.17 -13.16 -76.49
C PHE A 26 10.06 -14.50 -75.76
N ALA A 27 10.57 -15.59 -76.34
CA ALA A 27 10.57 -16.90 -75.71
C ALA A 27 11.35 -16.91 -74.38
N HIS A 28 12.54 -16.29 -74.36
CA HIS A 28 13.35 -16.18 -73.13
C HIS A 28 12.65 -15.35 -72.05
N HIS A 29 12.08 -14.21 -72.42
CA HIS A 29 11.32 -13.37 -71.49
C HIS A 29 10.10 -14.10 -70.95
N THR A 30 9.33 -14.81 -71.80
CA THR A 30 8.18 -15.60 -71.36
C THR A 30 8.61 -16.68 -70.37
N VAL A 31 9.65 -17.47 -70.65
CA VAL A 31 10.15 -18.48 -69.71
C VAL A 31 10.56 -17.83 -68.37
N TYR A 32 11.34 -16.75 -68.42
CA TYR A 32 11.76 -16.01 -67.23
C TYR A 32 10.57 -15.49 -66.40
N SER A 33 9.61 -14.81 -67.03
CA SER A 33 8.42 -14.28 -66.35
C SER A 33 7.58 -15.39 -65.72
N TYR A 34 7.43 -16.53 -66.40
CA TYR A 34 6.66 -17.65 -65.88
C TYR A 34 7.34 -18.36 -64.70
N VAL A 35 8.67 -18.49 -64.71
CA VAL A 35 9.43 -19.00 -63.54
C VAL A 35 9.20 -18.11 -62.33
N LEU A 36 9.29 -16.78 -62.49
CA LEU A 36 9.01 -15.83 -61.39
C LEU A 36 7.56 -15.91 -60.90
N LEU A 37 6.59 -15.98 -61.82
CA LEU A 37 5.18 -16.10 -61.46
C LEU A 37 4.88 -17.42 -60.71
N THR A 38 5.52 -18.52 -61.10
CA THR A 38 5.40 -19.79 -60.39
C THR A 38 6.01 -19.71 -58.99
N ALA A 39 7.21 -19.13 -58.84
CA ALA A 39 7.81 -18.93 -57.52
C ALA A 39 6.93 -18.07 -56.61
N PHE A 40 6.41 -16.94 -57.12
CA PHE A 40 5.48 -16.08 -56.40
C PHE A 40 4.18 -16.82 -56.00
N THR A 41 3.64 -17.64 -56.90
CA THR A 41 2.44 -18.44 -56.60
C THR A 41 2.72 -19.48 -55.50
N LEU A 42 3.87 -20.13 -55.52
CA LEU A 42 4.27 -21.08 -54.48
C LEU A 42 4.42 -20.41 -53.11
N MET A 43 4.97 -19.19 -53.05
CA MET A 43 5.03 -18.40 -51.82
C MET A 43 3.63 -18.10 -51.26
N ILE A 44 2.65 -17.77 -52.12
CA ILE A 44 1.25 -17.56 -51.69
C ILE A 44 0.63 -18.87 -51.18
N VAL A 45 0.93 -20.01 -51.83
CA VAL A 45 0.46 -21.32 -51.37
C VAL A 45 1.03 -21.66 -50.00
N GLU A 46 2.33 -21.46 -49.78
CA GLU A 46 2.95 -21.63 -48.47
C GLU A 46 2.32 -20.73 -47.40
N LEU A 47 2.02 -19.47 -47.76
CA LEU A 47 1.27 -18.56 -46.90
C LEU A 47 -0.14 -19.08 -46.57
N LEU A 48 -0.85 -19.70 -47.52
CA LEU A 48 -2.16 -20.32 -47.30
C LEU A 48 -2.10 -21.52 -46.34
N TYR A 49 -1.03 -22.32 -46.40
CA TYR A 49 -0.84 -23.49 -45.56
C TYR A 49 -0.45 -23.12 -44.12
N ASN A 50 0.46 -22.15 -43.97
CA ASN A 50 1.06 -21.82 -42.66
C ASN A 50 0.28 -20.74 -41.87
N SER A 51 -0.67 -20.02 -42.48
CA SER A 51 -1.40 -18.93 -41.81
C SER A 51 -2.58 -19.40 -40.96
N GLN A 52 -2.77 -18.75 -39.80
CA GLN A 52 -3.92 -18.94 -38.90
C GLN A 52 -5.25 -18.52 -39.57
N SER A 53 -6.39 -18.99 -39.04
CA SER A 53 -7.73 -18.88 -39.66
C SER A 53 -8.12 -17.45 -40.09
N LEU A 54 -7.59 -16.42 -39.43
CA LEU A 54 -7.86 -15.01 -39.70
C LEU A 54 -7.35 -14.53 -41.07
N TYR A 55 -6.25 -15.09 -41.60
CA TYR A 55 -5.60 -14.59 -42.82
C TYR A 55 -5.93 -15.41 -44.08
N ARG A 56 -6.65 -16.53 -43.93
CA ARG A 56 -6.98 -17.41 -45.06
C ARG A 56 -7.86 -16.75 -46.11
N GLY A 57 -8.78 -15.87 -45.70
CA GLY A 57 -9.63 -15.12 -46.64
C GLY A 57 -8.82 -14.17 -47.53
N GLN A 58 -7.83 -13.48 -46.97
CA GLN A 58 -6.93 -12.58 -47.69
C GLN A 58 -6.07 -13.36 -48.69
N ALA A 59 -5.39 -14.41 -48.21
CA ALA A 59 -4.50 -15.21 -49.02
C ALA A 59 -5.25 -15.95 -50.14
N LEU A 60 -6.49 -16.39 -49.90
CA LEU A 60 -7.34 -17.03 -50.91
C LEU A 60 -7.76 -16.04 -52.01
N ALA A 61 -8.08 -14.79 -51.66
CA ALA A 61 -8.42 -13.74 -52.63
C ALA A 61 -7.21 -13.39 -53.51
N LEU A 62 -6.02 -13.25 -52.92
CA LEU A 62 -4.76 -13.01 -53.64
C LEU A 62 -4.40 -14.18 -54.56
N PHE A 63 -4.51 -15.41 -54.06
CA PHE A 63 -4.24 -16.62 -54.82
C PHE A 63 -5.19 -16.75 -56.01
N THR A 64 -6.50 -16.59 -55.78
CA THR A 64 -7.52 -16.70 -56.83
C THR A 64 -7.33 -15.65 -57.92
N GLY A 65 -7.01 -14.41 -57.55
CA GLY A 65 -6.69 -13.35 -58.52
C GLY A 65 -5.44 -13.67 -59.35
N THR A 66 -4.38 -14.14 -58.71
CA THR A 66 -3.11 -14.51 -59.37
C THR A 66 -3.32 -15.65 -60.36
N ILE A 67 -3.95 -16.75 -59.92
CA ILE A 67 -4.20 -17.93 -60.75
C ILE A 67 -5.12 -17.61 -61.92
N CYS A 68 -6.18 -16.83 -61.70
CA CYS A 68 -7.11 -16.48 -62.76
C CYS A 68 -6.42 -15.66 -63.87
N THR A 69 -5.58 -14.70 -63.48
CA THR A 69 -4.79 -13.90 -64.43
C THR A 69 -3.79 -14.76 -65.20
N LEU A 70 -3.10 -15.67 -64.51
CA LEU A 70 -2.15 -16.59 -65.14
C LEU A 70 -2.86 -17.50 -66.17
N ALA A 71 -4.01 -18.06 -65.81
CA ALA A 71 -4.79 -18.93 -66.70
C ALA A 71 -5.23 -18.18 -67.97
N LEU A 72 -5.75 -16.96 -67.83
CA LEU A 72 -6.18 -16.14 -68.97
C LEU A 72 -5.00 -15.69 -69.85
N ASN A 73 -3.84 -15.45 -69.25
CA ASN A 73 -2.62 -15.11 -69.99
C ASN A 73 -2.09 -16.31 -70.77
N VAL A 74 -2.11 -17.52 -70.18
CA VAL A 74 -1.76 -18.77 -70.86
C VAL A 74 -2.67 -19.00 -72.07
N ILE A 75 -3.99 -18.86 -71.91
CA ILE A 75 -4.96 -19.00 -73.01
C ILE A 75 -4.63 -18.05 -74.17
N THR A 76 -4.22 -16.82 -73.85
CA THR A 76 -3.84 -15.80 -74.83
C THR A 76 -2.53 -16.14 -75.55
N ILE A 77 -1.49 -16.58 -74.82
CA ILE A 77 -0.17 -16.89 -75.39
C ILE A 77 -0.22 -18.12 -76.31
N PHE A 78 -1.02 -19.13 -75.96
CA PHE A 78 -1.20 -20.32 -76.80
C PHE A 78 -2.19 -20.10 -77.96
N GLY A 79 -2.78 -18.91 -78.08
CA GLY A 79 -3.69 -18.57 -79.18
C GLY A 79 -4.96 -19.41 -79.20
N LEU A 80 -5.44 -19.86 -78.04
CA LEU A 80 -6.65 -20.68 -77.93
C LEU A 80 -7.93 -19.90 -78.22
N VAL A 81 -7.85 -18.56 -78.22
CA VAL A 81 -8.94 -17.63 -78.51
C VAL A 81 -8.37 -16.47 -79.33
N ASP A 82 -9.13 -15.97 -80.31
CA ASP A 82 -8.74 -14.85 -81.19
C ASP A 82 -8.71 -13.47 -80.50
N ILE A 83 -8.98 -13.43 -79.19
CA ILE A 83 -9.09 -12.19 -78.39
C ILE A 83 -8.05 -12.25 -77.26
N HIS A 84 -7.35 -11.14 -77.03
CA HIS A 84 -6.44 -11.01 -75.90
C HIS A 84 -7.20 -10.91 -74.58
N LEU A 85 -7.16 -11.97 -73.77
CA LEU A 85 -7.89 -12.04 -72.49
C LEU A 85 -7.09 -11.49 -71.30
N THR A 86 -5.81 -11.17 -71.48
CA THR A 86 -4.93 -10.63 -70.44
C THR A 86 -5.51 -9.37 -69.74
N PRO A 87 -6.09 -8.38 -70.45
CA PRO A 87 -6.70 -7.21 -69.79
C PRO A 87 -7.86 -7.56 -68.86
N ILE A 88 -8.66 -8.58 -69.21
CA ILE A 88 -9.78 -9.06 -68.39
C ILE A 88 -9.24 -9.71 -67.11
N GLY A 89 -8.17 -10.51 -67.23
CA GLY A 89 -7.50 -11.11 -66.07
C GLY A 89 -6.95 -10.06 -65.11
N VAL A 90 -6.33 -8.99 -65.63
CA VAL A 90 -5.83 -7.88 -64.82
C VAL A 90 -6.96 -7.16 -64.07
N ILE A 91 -8.11 -6.92 -64.71
CA ILE A 91 -9.26 -6.28 -64.06
C ILE A 91 -9.81 -7.16 -62.93
N LEU A 92 -9.93 -8.48 -63.19
CA LEU A 92 -10.46 -9.42 -62.22
C LEU A 92 -9.53 -9.60 -61.01
N SER A 93 -8.22 -9.73 -61.23
CA SER A 93 -7.24 -9.78 -60.13
C SER A 93 -7.18 -8.46 -59.37
N GLY A 94 -7.17 -7.31 -60.05
CA GLY A 94 -7.22 -6.01 -59.40
C GLY A 94 -8.45 -5.83 -58.51
N THR A 95 -9.60 -6.34 -58.95
CA THR A 95 -10.84 -6.34 -58.14
C THR A 95 -10.70 -7.24 -56.92
N LEU A 96 -10.20 -8.47 -57.09
CA LEU A 96 -9.98 -9.40 -55.97
C LEU A 96 -8.95 -8.88 -54.97
N TYR A 97 -7.89 -8.23 -55.44
CA TYR A 97 -6.89 -7.60 -54.58
C TYR A 97 -7.47 -6.39 -53.85
N SER A 98 -8.32 -5.60 -54.51
CA SER A 98 -9.03 -4.48 -53.87
C SER A 98 -9.96 -4.99 -52.76
N VAL A 99 -10.66 -6.12 -52.99
CA VAL A 99 -11.46 -6.78 -51.96
C VAL A 99 -10.57 -7.32 -50.83
N ALA A 100 -9.41 -7.91 -51.15
CA ALA A 100 -8.41 -8.33 -50.16
C ALA A 100 -7.95 -7.16 -49.27
N ILE A 101 -7.66 -6.01 -49.88
CA ILE A 101 -7.19 -4.81 -49.18
C ILE A 101 -8.32 -4.18 -48.35
N ILE A 102 -9.51 -3.97 -48.92
CA ILE A 102 -10.59 -3.21 -48.29
C ILE A 102 -11.42 -4.07 -47.34
N ARG A 103 -11.89 -5.23 -47.81
CA ARG A 103 -12.83 -6.07 -47.05
C ARG A 103 -12.11 -6.94 -46.04
N TYR A 104 -10.93 -7.43 -46.40
CA TYR A 104 -10.13 -8.26 -45.52
C TYR A 104 -9.01 -7.50 -44.82
N ARG A 105 -8.90 -6.17 -45.01
CA ARG A 105 -7.95 -5.33 -44.28
C ARG A 105 -6.51 -5.86 -44.37
N LEU A 106 -6.06 -6.22 -45.58
CA LEU A 106 -4.72 -6.77 -45.84
C LEU A 106 -3.57 -5.89 -45.30
N THR A 107 -3.83 -4.59 -45.10
CA THR A 107 -2.87 -3.61 -44.59
C THR A 107 -3.09 -3.22 -43.13
N ASP A 108 -4.12 -3.75 -42.46
CA ASP A 108 -4.30 -3.50 -41.02
C ASP A 108 -3.16 -4.20 -40.28
N ILE A 109 -2.29 -3.38 -39.73
CA ILE A 109 -1.20 -3.81 -38.86
C ILE A 109 -1.82 -4.15 -37.51
N VAL A 110 -2.34 -5.37 -37.37
CA VAL A 110 -2.84 -5.91 -36.10
C VAL A 110 -1.76 -5.99 -34.99
N PRO A 111 -0.41 -5.96 -35.20
CA PRO A 111 0.49 -5.97 -34.04
C PRO A 111 0.67 -4.64 -33.29
N ILE A 112 0.41 -3.46 -33.89
CA ILE A 112 0.78 -2.16 -33.24
C ILE A 112 -0.06 -1.86 -31.98
N ALA A 113 -1.30 -2.36 -31.91
CA ALA A 113 -2.14 -2.14 -30.74
C ALA A 113 -1.70 -3.00 -29.54
N ARG A 114 -1.10 -4.18 -29.75
CA ARG A 114 -0.69 -5.08 -28.66
C ARG A 114 0.44 -4.45 -27.83
N ASP A 115 1.50 -4.00 -28.50
CA ASP A 115 2.67 -3.45 -27.81
C ASP A 115 2.31 -2.18 -27.03
N ARG A 116 1.56 -1.25 -27.66
CA ARG A 116 1.17 0.00 -26.99
C ARG A 116 0.16 -0.16 -25.86
N VAL A 117 -0.75 -1.12 -25.94
CA VAL A 117 -1.72 -1.34 -24.85
C VAL A 117 -1.01 -1.95 -23.64
N LEU A 118 -0.15 -2.95 -23.84
CA LEU A 118 0.60 -3.59 -22.76
C LEU A 118 1.62 -2.65 -22.11
N ASP A 119 2.17 -1.69 -22.86
CA ASP A 119 3.10 -0.67 -22.36
C ASP A 119 2.47 0.35 -21.40
N HIS A 120 1.14 0.50 -21.41
CA HIS A 120 0.43 1.46 -20.57
C HIS A 120 -0.35 0.81 -19.41
N VAL A 121 -0.35 -0.52 -19.32
CA VAL A 121 -0.95 -1.24 -18.20
C VAL A 121 -0.01 -1.14 -17.00
N SER A 122 -0.52 -0.67 -15.87
CA SER A 122 0.21 -0.54 -14.60
C SER A 122 0.51 -1.86 -13.91
N ASP A 123 -0.06 -2.97 -14.41
CA ASP A 123 0.16 -4.32 -13.92
C ASP A 123 1.27 -5.00 -14.72
N GLY A 124 2.05 -5.85 -14.06
CA GLY A 124 2.99 -6.73 -14.73
C GLY A 124 2.25 -7.83 -15.50
N VAL A 125 2.50 -7.92 -16.80
CA VAL A 125 1.88 -8.92 -17.67
C VAL A 125 2.94 -9.85 -18.20
N PHE A 126 2.74 -11.15 -17.99
CA PHE A 126 3.63 -12.23 -18.41
C PHE A 126 2.86 -13.22 -19.26
N VAL A 127 3.40 -13.58 -20.41
CA VAL A 127 2.82 -14.58 -21.31
C VAL A 127 3.70 -15.80 -21.30
N LEU A 128 3.14 -16.95 -20.96
CA LEU A 128 3.84 -18.23 -20.85
C LEU A 128 3.36 -19.19 -21.93
N ASP A 129 4.23 -20.07 -22.40
CA ASP A 129 3.85 -21.21 -23.24
C ASP A 129 3.31 -22.38 -22.39
N ARG A 130 2.85 -23.44 -23.07
CA ARG A 130 2.36 -24.69 -22.46
C ARG A 130 3.40 -25.44 -21.61
N ASP A 131 4.68 -25.11 -21.76
CA ASP A 131 5.83 -25.75 -21.09
C ASP A 131 6.36 -24.83 -19.95
N ASP A 132 5.55 -23.83 -19.56
CA ASP A 132 5.82 -22.78 -18.57
C ASP A 132 7.05 -21.92 -18.91
N ARG A 133 7.27 -21.63 -20.19
CA ARG A 133 8.34 -20.72 -20.64
C ARG A 133 7.82 -19.33 -20.92
N LEU A 134 8.54 -18.32 -20.45
CA LEU A 134 8.18 -16.93 -20.68
C LEU A 134 8.36 -16.54 -22.14
N ILE A 135 7.25 -16.31 -22.86
CA ILE A 135 7.25 -15.85 -24.25
C ILE A 135 7.40 -14.33 -24.31
N ASP A 136 6.69 -13.61 -23.43
CA ASP A 136 6.58 -12.16 -23.52
C ASP A 136 6.33 -11.52 -22.15
N VAL A 137 6.76 -10.27 -22.00
CA VAL A 137 6.63 -9.50 -20.77
C VAL A 137 6.56 -8.00 -21.05
N ASN A 138 5.57 -7.33 -20.45
CA ASN A 138 5.41 -5.89 -20.57
C ASN A 138 6.48 -5.12 -19.75
N PRO A 139 6.63 -3.80 -19.93
CA PRO A 139 7.64 -3.02 -19.21
C PRO A 139 7.52 -3.11 -17.67
N VAL A 140 6.31 -3.07 -17.14
CA VAL A 140 6.07 -3.18 -15.68
C VAL A 140 6.49 -4.55 -15.17
N GLY A 141 6.12 -5.62 -15.87
CA GLY A 141 6.53 -6.98 -15.53
C GLY A 141 8.05 -7.15 -15.56
N ARG A 142 8.75 -6.46 -16.48
CA ARG A 142 10.21 -6.43 -16.47
C ARG A 142 10.78 -5.74 -15.24
N THR A 143 10.19 -4.63 -14.79
CA THR A 143 10.62 -3.97 -13.54
C THR A 143 10.43 -4.88 -12.34
N LEU A 144 9.31 -5.62 -12.26
CA LEU A 144 9.09 -6.62 -11.21
C LEU A 144 10.08 -7.78 -11.27
N LEU A 145 10.66 -8.07 -12.44
CA LEU A 145 11.71 -9.06 -12.63
C LEU A 145 13.13 -8.47 -12.53
N GLN A 146 13.33 -7.17 -12.30
CA GLN A 146 14.68 -6.56 -12.30
C GLN A 146 15.58 -7.09 -11.17
N ASP A 147 14.99 -7.57 -10.08
CA ASP A 147 15.74 -8.25 -9.00
C ASP A 147 16.12 -9.70 -9.37
N LEU A 148 15.60 -10.22 -10.47
CA LEU A 148 15.93 -11.52 -11.05
C LEU A 148 16.89 -11.30 -12.21
N ASP A 149 18.19 -11.41 -11.94
CA ASP A 149 19.28 -11.36 -12.93
C ASP A 149 18.99 -12.27 -14.14
N SER A 150 18.48 -11.72 -15.25
CA SER A 150 18.68 -12.14 -16.67
C SER A 150 17.50 -11.74 -17.56
N ALA A 151 17.77 -11.55 -18.86
CA ALA A 151 16.72 -11.36 -19.88
C ALA A 151 15.87 -12.65 -20.01
N PRO A 152 14.62 -12.68 -19.50
CA PRO A 152 13.97 -13.93 -19.09
C PRO A 152 13.18 -14.63 -20.21
N ILE A 153 13.20 -14.10 -21.43
CA ILE A 153 12.41 -14.64 -22.54
C ILE A 153 12.96 -16.01 -22.96
N GLY A 154 12.11 -17.03 -22.86
CA GLY A 154 12.41 -18.44 -23.15
C GLY A 154 12.78 -19.28 -21.92
N GLU A 155 12.98 -18.64 -20.76
CA GLU A 155 13.26 -19.32 -19.50
C GLU A 155 12.00 -19.90 -18.87
N ARG A 156 12.18 -20.97 -18.09
CA ARG A 156 11.06 -21.61 -17.39
C ARG A 156 10.75 -20.87 -16.10
N VAL A 157 9.47 -20.71 -15.80
CA VAL A 157 8.98 -20.07 -14.56
C VAL A 157 9.59 -20.71 -13.31
N ASP A 158 9.74 -22.04 -13.29
CA ASP A 158 10.42 -22.77 -12.21
C ASP A 158 11.83 -22.26 -11.88
N SER A 159 12.56 -21.77 -12.90
CA SER A 159 13.92 -21.24 -12.74
C SER A 159 13.88 -19.77 -12.32
N LEU A 160 12.93 -19.00 -12.85
CA LEU A 160 12.71 -17.60 -12.49
C LEU A 160 12.27 -17.45 -11.02
N PHE A 161 11.44 -18.36 -10.51
CA PHE A 161 10.98 -18.34 -9.11
C PHE A 161 11.84 -19.18 -8.16
N ALA A 162 12.94 -19.77 -8.64
CA ALA A 162 13.84 -20.55 -7.77
C ALA A 162 14.40 -19.76 -6.57
N PRO A 163 14.70 -18.44 -6.69
CA PRO A 163 15.14 -17.63 -5.55
C PRO A 163 14.04 -17.40 -4.50
N VAL A 164 12.77 -17.54 -4.86
CA VAL A 164 11.61 -17.24 -4.00
C VAL A 164 10.65 -18.45 -3.96
N PRO A 165 10.89 -19.45 -3.08
CA PRO A 165 10.11 -20.69 -3.03
C PRO A 165 8.60 -20.48 -2.88
N LYS A 166 8.19 -19.45 -2.12
CA LYS A 166 6.77 -19.10 -1.92
C LYS A 166 6.06 -18.75 -3.23
N LEU A 167 6.72 -18.01 -4.13
CA LEU A 167 6.17 -17.68 -5.45
C LEU A 167 5.98 -18.91 -6.33
N LYS A 168 6.91 -19.87 -6.24
CA LYS A 168 6.82 -21.13 -6.99
C LYS A 168 5.61 -21.95 -6.55
N ASP A 169 5.40 -22.08 -5.24
CA ASP A 169 4.27 -22.84 -4.70
C ASP A 169 2.92 -22.18 -5.05
N GLU A 170 2.83 -20.84 -4.95
CA GLU A 170 1.61 -20.11 -5.34
C GLU A 170 1.34 -20.20 -6.85
N TYR A 171 2.37 -20.13 -7.70
CA TYR A 171 2.21 -20.33 -9.15
C TYR A 171 1.70 -21.75 -9.47
N ALA A 172 2.26 -22.77 -8.83
CA ALA A 172 1.83 -24.15 -9.01
C ALA A 172 0.37 -24.34 -8.58
N ALA A 173 -0.05 -23.72 -7.48
CA ALA A 173 -1.44 -23.74 -7.04
C ALA A 173 -2.39 -23.03 -8.02
N LEU A 174 -2.01 -21.85 -8.53
CA LEU A 174 -2.79 -21.05 -9.48
C LEU A 174 -2.96 -21.74 -10.85
N THR A 175 -2.03 -22.61 -11.24
CA THR A 175 -2.05 -23.34 -12.52
C THR A 175 -2.57 -24.77 -12.40
N GLU A 176 -2.81 -25.25 -11.18
CA GLU A 176 -3.33 -26.61 -10.93
C GLU A 176 -4.69 -26.83 -11.60
N ILE A 177 -5.52 -25.78 -11.61
CA ILE A 177 -6.83 -25.77 -12.26
C ILE A 177 -6.73 -24.94 -13.54
N ARG A 178 -7.10 -25.53 -14.68
CA ARG A 178 -7.12 -24.85 -15.99
C ARG A 178 -8.33 -23.92 -16.14
N THR A 179 -8.48 -22.99 -15.21
CA THR A 179 -9.51 -21.95 -15.14
C THR A 179 -8.88 -20.63 -14.73
N ASP A 180 -9.63 -19.54 -14.83
CA ASP A 180 -9.22 -18.28 -14.22
C ASP A 180 -9.14 -18.46 -12.70
N ASP A 181 -7.98 -18.18 -12.13
CA ASP A 181 -7.75 -18.17 -10.68
C ASP A 181 -6.93 -16.94 -10.28
N GLU A 182 -7.14 -16.47 -9.06
CA GLU A 182 -6.55 -15.25 -8.54
C GLU A 182 -6.20 -15.39 -7.06
N ARG A 183 -5.05 -14.86 -6.68
CA ARG A 183 -4.55 -14.93 -5.30
C ARG A 183 -3.80 -13.69 -4.88
N GLU A 184 -3.90 -13.41 -3.58
CA GLU A 184 -3.06 -12.44 -2.90
C GLU A 184 -1.82 -13.14 -2.33
N ILE A 185 -0.66 -12.56 -2.61
CA ILE A 185 0.65 -13.08 -2.24
C ILE A 185 1.38 -12.00 -1.45
N GLU A 186 1.79 -12.33 -0.23
CA GLU A 186 2.64 -11.46 0.60
C GLU A 186 4.10 -11.92 0.50
N LEU A 187 5.01 -11.02 0.15
CA LEU A 187 6.44 -11.28 0.03
C LEU A 187 7.21 -10.15 0.71
N ASP A 188 8.02 -10.50 1.71
CA ASP A 188 8.91 -9.56 2.41
C ASP A 188 8.26 -8.24 2.89
N GLY A 189 6.96 -8.28 3.20
CA GLY A 189 6.18 -7.12 3.67
C GLY A 189 5.49 -6.30 2.56
N ASP A 190 5.65 -6.72 1.31
CA ASP A 190 4.93 -6.20 0.15
C ASP A 190 3.79 -7.16 -0.26
N TYR A 191 2.73 -6.58 -0.82
CA TYR A 191 1.51 -7.29 -1.16
C TYR A 191 1.28 -7.27 -2.67
N PHE A 192 1.18 -8.46 -3.26
CA PHE A 192 0.93 -8.65 -4.69
C PHE A 192 -0.39 -9.38 -4.92
N TYR A 193 -1.04 -9.04 -6.02
CA TYR A 193 -2.21 -9.73 -6.50
C TYR A 193 -1.86 -10.40 -7.83
N ALA A 194 -1.87 -11.73 -7.84
CA ALA A 194 -1.54 -12.55 -9.01
C ALA A 194 -2.81 -13.18 -9.57
N GLN A 195 -3.02 -13.04 -10.87
CA GLN A 195 -4.11 -13.66 -11.61
C GLN A 195 -3.55 -14.47 -12.77
N VAL A 196 -4.04 -15.70 -12.92
CA VAL A 196 -3.65 -16.61 -14.00
C VAL A 196 -4.87 -16.95 -14.85
N THR A 197 -4.74 -16.76 -16.16
CA THR A 197 -5.77 -17.10 -17.16
C THR A 197 -5.18 -18.05 -18.21
N PRO A 198 -5.79 -19.22 -18.46
CA PRO A 198 -5.32 -20.11 -19.52
C PRO A 198 -5.57 -19.49 -20.91
N ILE A 199 -4.58 -19.61 -21.79
CA ILE A 199 -4.69 -19.23 -23.20
C ILE A 199 -4.93 -20.49 -24.01
N ASP A 200 -6.12 -20.60 -24.60
CA ASP A 200 -6.50 -21.69 -25.51
C ASP A 200 -6.52 -21.21 -26.97
N ASP A 201 -6.24 -22.11 -27.92
CA ASP A 201 -6.46 -21.85 -29.33
C ASP A 201 -7.96 -21.93 -29.69
N GLY A 202 -8.36 -21.45 -30.87
CA GLY A 202 -9.74 -21.52 -31.35
C GLY A 202 -10.31 -22.94 -31.57
N ARG A 203 -9.67 -23.98 -31.02
CA ARG A 203 -10.12 -25.38 -30.95
C ARG A 203 -9.99 -25.93 -29.51
N ASP A 204 -10.01 -25.07 -28.49
CA ASP A 204 -9.92 -25.39 -27.05
C ASP A 204 -8.65 -26.16 -26.64
N ARG A 205 -7.56 -26.01 -27.39
CA ARG A 205 -6.26 -26.59 -27.02
C ARG A 205 -5.44 -25.56 -26.26
N HIS A 206 -4.94 -25.96 -25.11
CA HIS A 206 -4.08 -25.14 -24.28
C HIS A 206 -2.78 -24.78 -24.99
N VAL A 207 -2.53 -23.49 -25.11
CA VAL A 207 -1.35 -22.89 -25.74
C VAL A 207 -0.37 -22.36 -24.70
N GLY A 208 -0.88 -21.94 -23.53
CA GLY A 208 -0.08 -21.46 -22.41
C GLY A 208 -0.90 -20.63 -21.43
N TRP A 209 -0.25 -19.73 -20.70
CA TRP A 209 -0.87 -18.95 -19.61
C TRP A 209 -0.64 -17.45 -19.77
N LEU A 210 -1.61 -16.66 -19.35
CA LEU A 210 -1.48 -15.23 -19.12
C LEU A 210 -1.41 -15.03 -17.60
N LEU A 211 -0.28 -14.53 -17.10
CA LEU A 211 -0.10 -14.18 -15.70
C LEU A 211 -0.08 -12.66 -15.59
N ILE A 212 -0.95 -12.12 -14.73
CA ILE A 212 -1.02 -10.70 -14.40
C ILE A 212 -0.65 -10.55 -12.93
N ILE A 213 0.32 -9.69 -12.63
CA ILE A 213 0.76 -9.37 -11.27
C ILE A 213 0.55 -7.89 -11.03
N ARG A 214 -0.22 -7.55 -10.00
CA ARG A 214 -0.43 -6.17 -9.56
C ARG A 214 0.16 -5.98 -8.18
N ASP A 215 1.03 -4.99 -8.03
CA ASP A 215 1.45 -4.50 -6.72
C ASP A 215 0.27 -3.76 -6.05
N VAL A 216 -0.14 -4.25 -4.89
CA VAL A 216 -1.25 -3.68 -4.08
C VAL A 216 -0.76 -3.23 -2.70
N THR A 217 0.55 -3.11 -2.51
CA THR A 217 1.20 -2.80 -1.24
C THR A 217 0.68 -1.50 -0.64
N ASP A 218 0.74 -0.39 -1.38
CA ASP A 218 0.27 0.91 -0.91
C ASP A 218 -1.22 0.93 -0.57
N ARG A 219 -2.01 0.16 -1.32
CA ARG A 219 -3.45 0.03 -1.08
C ARG A 219 -3.70 -0.72 0.23
N LYS A 220 -3.00 -1.84 0.44
CA LYS A 220 -3.10 -2.65 1.65
C LYS A 220 -2.61 -1.92 2.89
N ARG A 221 -1.51 -1.18 2.80
CA ARG A 221 -0.99 -0.33 3.89
C ARG A 221 -2.02 0.73 4.30
N ARG A 222 -2.63 1.42 3.33
CA ARG A 222 -3.70 2.41 3.59
C ARG A 222 -4.96 1.77 4.17
N GLU A 223 -5.39 0.63 3.65
CA GLU A 223 -6.56 -0.10 4.15
C GLU A 223 -6.35 -0.56 5.60
N ALA A 224 -5.17 -1.11 5.91
CA ALA A 224 -4.81 -1.48 7.27
C ALA A 224 -4.72 -0.27 8.21
N GLN A 225 -4.22 0.87 7.73
CA GLN A 225 -4.21 2.11 8.51
C GLN A 225 -5.64 2.61 8.80
N LEU A 226 -6.50 2.67 7.78
CA LEU A 226 -7.90 3.08 7.94
C LEU A 226 -8.65 2.15 8.89
N LYS A 227 -8.42 0.84 8.78
CA LYS A 227 -9.02 -0.15 9.69
C LYS A 227 -8.60 0.09 11.13
N ARG A 228 -7.30 0.30 11.39
CA ARG A 228 -6.79 0.63 12.73
C ARG A 228 -7.36 1.95 13.27
N GLN A 229 -7.55 2.96 12.43
CA GLN A 229 -8.19 4.21 12.82
C GLN A 229 -9.67 4.02 13.18
N ASN A 230 -10.42 3.25 12.39
CA ASN A 230 -11.82 2.94 12.70
C ASN A 230 -11.94 2.13 13.99
N GLU A 231 -11.14 1.09 14.18
CA GLU A 231 -11.13 0.29 15.42
C GLU A 231 -10.73 1.14 16.65
N ARG A 232 -9.89 2.17 16.46
CA ARG A 232 -9.58 3.14 17.52
C ARG A 232 -10.77 4.06 17.81
N LEU A 233 -11.47 4.54 16.78
CA LEU A 233 -12.64 5.39 16.93
C LEU A 233 -13.83 4.66 17.55
N GLU A 234 -14.07 3.40 17.16
CA GLU A 234 -15.13 2.56 17.73
C GLU A 234 -14.89 2.31 19.22
N ARG A 235 -13.68 1.86 19.59
CA ARG A 235 -13.30 1.70 21.01
C ARG A 235 -13.45 3.00 21.79
N PHE A 236 -13.05 4.12 21.20
CA PHE A 236 -13.21 5.44 21.81
C PHE A 236 -14.69 5.78 22.05
N ALA A 237 -15.54 5.61 21.04
CA ALA A 237 -16.97 5.90 21.14
C ALA A 237 -17.68 5.01 22.17
N ASP A 238 -17.32 3.73 22.24
CA ASP A 238 -17.88 2.76 23.19
C ASP A 238 -17.54 3.14 24.64
N VAL A 239 -16.27 3.43 24.90
CA VAL A 239 -15.79 3.84 26.23
C VAL A 239 -16.49 5.12 26.69
N VAL A 240 -16.49 6.17 25.87
CA VAL A 240 -17.15 7.44 26.20
C VAL A 240 -18.64 7.25 26.47
N SER A 241 -19.32 6.45 25.63
CA SER A 241 -20.76 6.24 25.77
C SER A 241 -21.11 5.48 27.05
N HIS A 242 -20.37 4.43 27.37
CA HIS A 242 -20.61 3.63 28.58
C HIS A 242 -20.31 4.44 29.84
N ASP A 243 -19.16 5.10 29.87
CA ASP A 243 -18.63 5.72 31.08
C ASP A 243 -19.30 7.06 31.40
N LEU A 244 -19.87 7.75 30.41
CA LEU A 244 -20.73 8.92 30.66
C LEU A 244 -22.18 8.54 30.99
N ARG A 245 -22.71 7.46 30.39
CA ARG A 245 -24.09 7.02 30.71
C ARG A 245 -24.25 6.59 32.16
N ASN A 246 -23.23 5.95 32.74
CA ASN A 246 -23.31 5.46 34.11
C ASN A 246 -23.52 6.57 35.15
N PRO A 247 -22.65 7.61 35.24
CA PRO A 247 -22.87 8.73 36.15
C PRO A 247 -24.12 9.55 35.78
N LEU A 248 -24.49 9.65 34.49
CA LEU A 248 -25.74 10.30 34.09
C LEU A 248 -26.97 9.58 34.67
N ASN A 249 -27.03 8.24 34.57
CA ASN A 249 -28.13 7.45 35.14
C ASN A 249 -28.17 7.57 36.67
N VAL A 250 -27.01 7.69 37.33
CA VAL A 250 -26.93 7.91 38.78
C VAL A 250 -27.48 9.30 39.13
N ALA A 251 -27.07 10.34 38.41
CA ALA A 251 -27.58 11.69 38.57
C ALA A 251 -29.11 11.75 38.37
N ASP A 252 -29.62 11.12 37.30
CA ASP A 252 -31.05 11.04 37.01
C ASP A 252 -31.82 10.33 38.13
N GLY A 253 -31.30 9.20 38.65
CA GLY A 253 -31.92 8.50 39.77
C GLY A 253 -31.95 9.31 41.07
N TYR A 254 -30.87 10.01 41.40
CA TYR A 254 -30.84 10.90 42.57
C TYR A 254 -31.71 12.14 42.37
N LEU A 255 -31.88 12.63 41.13
CA LEU A 255 -32.79 13.73 40.82
C LEU A 255 -34.26 13.31 41.00
N GLU A 256 -34.62 12.09 40.60
CA GLU A 256 -35.95 11.53 40.86
C GLU A 256 -36.23 11.42 42.36
N LEU A 257 -35.28 10.88 43.13
CA LEU A 257 -35.39 10.79 44.60
C LEU A 257 -35.46 12.18 45.26
N ALA A 258 -34.66 13.14 44.81
CA ALA A 258 -34.68 14.52 45.32
C ALA A 258 -36.04 15.21 45.07
N SER A 259 -36.71 14.87 43.97
CA SER A 259 -38.02 15.43 43.62
C SER A 259 -39.17 14.93 44.52
N GLU A 260 -38.97 13.78 45.16
CA GLU A 260 -39.96 13.13 46.05
C GLU A 260 -39.60 13.25 47.54
N ALA A 261 -38.39 13.68 47.88
CA ALA A 261 -37.88 13.74 49.25
C ALA A 261 -38.24 15.05 49.98
N ASP A 262 -38.48 14.95 51.29
CA ASP A 262 -38.63 16.10 52.19
C ASP A 262 -37.29 16.83 52.47
N ASP A 263 -36.15 16.16 52.23
CA ASP A 263 -34.80 16.74 52.29
C ASP A 263 -34.02 16.52 50.98
N PRO A 264 -34.20 17.41 49.98
CA PRO A 264 -33.54 17.30 48.68
C PRO A 264 -32.03 17.54 48.75
N GLU A 265 -31.52 18.28 49.75
CA GLU A 265 -30.12 18.71 49.81
C GLU A 265 -29.15 17.52 49.87
N SER A 266 -29.54 16.46 50.59
CA SER A 266 -28.76 15.22 50.68
C SER A 266 -28.58 14.49 49.33
N HIS A 267 -29.52 14.66 48.40
CA HIS A 267 -29.49 14.03 47.07
C HIS A 267 -28.82 14.94 46.03
N LEU A 268 -28.91 16.27 46.18
CA LEU A 268 -28.23 17.23 45.32
C LEU A 268 -26.71 17.04 45.31
N HIS A 269 -26.10 16.74 46.46
CA HIS A 269 -24.66 16.45 46.54
C HIS A 269 -24.26 15.21 45.71
N LYS A 270 -25.15 14.21 45.56
CA LYS A 270 -24.87 13.02 44.74
C LYS A 270 -24.97 13.30 43.25
N ILE A 271 -25.84 14.22 42.86
CA ILE A 271 -25.94 14.72 41.49
C ILE A 271 -24.69 15.51 41.13
N GLU A 272 -24.26 16.43 41.99
CA GLU A 272 -23.04 17.23 41.83
C GLU A 272 -21.81 16.32 41.65
N GLN A 273 -21.64 15.34 42.54
CA GLN A 273 -20.56 14.35 42.43
C GLN A 273 -20.61 13.55 41.10
N SER A 274 -21.80 13.28 40.57
CA SER A 274 -21.95 12.59 39.29
C SER A 274 -21.63 13.51 38.09
N HIS A 275 -21.88 14.81 38.22
CA HIS A 275 -21.48 15.81 37.22
C HIS A 275 -19.96 16.04 37.20
N ASP A 276 -19.34 16.23 38.36
CA ASP A 276 -17.87 16.37 38.48
C ASP A 276 -17.17 15.15 37.86
N ARG A 277 -17.77 13.97 38.08
CA ARG A 277 -17.33 12.72 37.49
C ARG A 277 -17.40 12.72 35.96
N MET A 278 -18.49 13.21 35.38
CA MET A 278 -18.62 13.33 33.93
C MET A 278 -17.63 14.34 33.35
N GLU A 279 -17.40 15.46 34.03
CA GLU A 279 -16.43 16.48 33.60
C GLU A 279 -15.01 15.90 33.55
N ALA A 280 -14.60 15.18 34.60
CA ALA A 280 -13.31 14.49 34.62
C ALA A 280 -13.16 13.49 33.46
N ILE A 281 -14.20 12.68 33.18
CA ILE A 281 -14.18 11.74 32.05
C ILE A 281 -14.05 12.50 30.72
N ILE A 282 -14.78 13.60 30.53
CA ILE A 282 -14.70 14.42 29.31
C ILE A 282 -13.29 15.00 29.13
N GLU A 283 -12.69 15.52 30.18
CA GLU A 283 -11.33 16.07 30.14
C GLU A 283 -10.26 15.01 29.81
N ASP A 284 -10.39 13.82 30.38
CA ASP A 284 -9.51 12.67 30.13
C ASP A 284 -9.63 12.20 28.67
N VAL A 285 -10.87 12.03 28.20
CA VAL A 285 -11.19 11.62 26.83
C VAL A 285 -10.67 12.63 25.81
N LEU A 286 -10.85 13.93 26.06
CA LEU A 286 -10.35 15.00 25.18
C LEU A 286 -8.82 15.02 25.13
N THR A 287 -8.13 14.58 26.18
CA THR A 287 -6.66 14.49 26.13
C THR A 287 -6.19 13.34 25.30
N ILE A 288 -6.77 12.15 25.48
CA ILE A 288 -6.43 10.98 24.67
C ILE A 288 -6.66 11.26 23.18
N ALA A 289 -7.70 12.04 22.85
CA ALA A 289 -7.99 12.47 21.49
C ALA A 289 -6.95 13.45 20.91
N ARG A 290 -6.33 14.29 21.75
CA ARG A 290 -5.31 15.27 21.35
C ARG A 290 -3.87 14.71 21.38
N GLU A 291 -3.62 13.68 22.17
CA GLU A 291 -2.29 13.10 22.38
C GLU A 291 -1.90 12.03 21.35
N GLY A 292 -2.82 11.67 20.45
CA GLY A 292 -2.58 10.66 19.39
C GLY A 292 -1.57 11.03 18.31
N ASP A 293 -1.08 12.28 18.31
CA ASP A 293 -0.02 12.74 17.43
C ASP A 293 1.35 12.62 18.12
N ALA A 294 2.35 12.11 17.39
CA ALA A 294 3.74 12.03 17.85
C ALA A 294 4.23 13.42 18.30
N VAL A 295 4.98 13.47 19.40
CA VAL A 295 5.54 14.73 19.91
C VAL A 295 6.52 15.25 18.86
N SER A 296 6.23 16.43 18.30
CA SER A 296 7.04 17.04 17.24
C SER A 296 7.98 18.13 17.76
N ASP A 297 7.66 18.72 18.92
CA ASP A 297 8.36 19.84 19.53
C ASP A 297 8.74 19.48 20.98
N THR A 298 9.92 18.87 21.18
CA THR A 298 10.52 18.69 22.51
C THR A 298 11.45 19.86 22.82
N GLU A 299 11.44 20.33 24.06
CA GLU A 299 12.37 21.36 24.55
C GLU A 299 13.03 20.91 25.87
N PRO A 300 14.18 21.50 26.25
CA PRO A 300 14.78 21.30 27.56
C PRO A 300 13.82 21.67 28.71
N VAL A 301 13.42 20.69 29.51
CA VAL A 301 12.55 20.87 30.68
C VAL A 301 13.28 20.45 31.95
N ALA A 302 13.30 21.33 32.95
CA ALA A 302 13.74 21.03 34.31
C ALA A 302 12.64 20.28 35.08
N LEU A 303 12.93 19.05 35.51
CA LEU A 303 11.97 18.15 36.17
C LEU A 303 11.35 18.77 37.41
N GLY A 304 12.17 19.37 38.27
CA GLY A 304 11.81 20.01 39.52
C GLY A 304 10.89 21.20 39.30
N GLU A 305 11.26 22.13 38.42
CA GLU A 305 10.42 23.29 38.10
C GLU A 305 9.04 22.88 37.55
N LEU A 306 8.99 21.78 36.79
CA LEU A 306 7.73 21.29 36.25
C LEU A 306 6.91 20.52 37.30
N ALA A 307 7.55 19.72 38.14
CA ALA A 307 6.93 19.03 39.26
C ALA A 307 6.32 20.02 40.26
N GLU A 308 7.03 21.09 40.63
CA GLU A 308 6.48 22.13 41.51
C GLU A 308 5.27 22.83 40.88
N ARG A 309 5.32 23.14 39.58
CA ARG A 309 4.20 23.75 38.85
C ARG A 309 2.98 22.83 38.78
N ALA A 310 3.19 21.54 38.54
CA ALA A 310 2.13 20.54 38.54
C ALA A 310 1.57 20.28 39.96
N TRP A 311 2.42 20.33 40.99
CA TRP A 311 1.97 20.17 42.37
C TRP A 311 1.09 21.32 42.84
N ALA A 312 1.39 22.55 42.39
CA ALA A 312 0.61 23.74 42.73
C ALA A 312 -0.81 23.75 42.13
N THR A 313 -1.11 22.91 41.14
CA THR A 313 -2.44 22.80 40.53
C THR A 313 -3.30 21.70 41.16
N VAL A 314 -2.72 20.81 41.96
CA VAL A 314 -3.42 19.71 42.62
C VAL A 314 -3.71 20.06 44.09
N ASP A 315 -4.88 19.68 44.60
CA ASP A 315 -5.22 19.84 46.02
C ASP A 315 -4.44 18.82 46.87
N SER A 316 -3.29 19.25 47.40
CA SER A 316 -2.35 18.40 48.13
C SER A 316 -2.72 18.19 49.60
N GLY A 317 -3.61 19.01 50.18
CA GLY A 317 -3.89 18.97 51.62
C GLY A 317 -2.60 19.05 52.46
N ASP A 318 -2.39 18.07 53.34
CA ASP A 318 -1.16 17.94 54.15
C ASP A 318 -0.01 17.16 53.47
N ALA A 319 -0.19 16.69 52.22
CA ALA A 319 0.84 15.95 51.51
C ALA A 319 2.02 16.86 51.13
N THR A 320 3.21 16.26 51.02
CA THR A 320 4.45 16.99 50.72
C THR A 320 5.11 16.45 49.46
N LEU A 321 5.75 17.34 48.69
CA LEU A 321 6.55 17.00 47.53
C LEU A 321 8.04 17.24 47.83
N THR A 322 8.90 16.31 47.43
CA THR A 322 10.35 16.52 47.36
C THR A 322 10.88 16.24 45.96
N VAL A 323 11.76 17.12 45.50
CA VAL A 323 12.49 16.96 44.24
C VAL A 323 13.90 16.50 44.58
N ALA A 324 14.19 15.22 44.33
CA ALA A 324 15.49 14.62 44.61
C ALA A 324 16.58 15.06 43.62
N SER A 325 16.19 15.31 42.36
CA SER A 325 17.07 15.79 41.29
C SER A 325 16.30 16.59 40.25
N ASP A 326 16.94 17.60 39.68
CA ASP A 326 16.36 18.54 38.70
C ASP A 326 17.21 18.63 37.43
N LYS A 327 17.65 17.48 36.90
CA LYS A 327 18.41 17.45 35.64
C LYS A 327 17.46 17.62 34.47
N PRO A 328 17.77 18.53 33.51
CA PRO A 328 16.90 18.78 32.39
C PRO A 328 16.94 17.66 31.35
N PHE A 329 15.79 17.41 30.73
CA PHE A 329 15.64 16.45 29.63
C PHE A 329 14.70 17.02 28.55
N LEU A 330 14.72 16.42 27.37
CA LEU A 330 13.88 16.84 26.25
C LEU A 330 12.46 16.28 26.40
N ALA A 331 11.47 17.17 26.48
CA ALA A 331 10.06 16.79 26.54
C ALA A 331 9.15 17.92 26.03
N ASP A 332 7.89 17.59 25.74
CA ASP A 332 6.82 18.58 25.62
C ASP A 332 6.40 19.02 27.04
N PRO A 333 6.59 20.30 27.43
CA PRO A 333 6.29 20.76 28.78
C PRO A 333 4.81 20.65 29.15
N GLY A 334 3.92 20.81 28.17
CA GLY A 334 2.47 20.74 28.38
C GLY A 334 2.02 19.32 28.70
N ARG A 335 2.50 18.34 27.91
CA ARG A 335 2.25 16.91 28.14
C ARG A 335 2.94 16.43 29.41
N MET A 336 4.18 16.82 29.66
CA MET A 336 4.90 16.41 30.86
C MET A 336 4.24 16.95 32.14
N ARG A 337 3.76 18.20 32.14
CA ARG A 337 2.98 18.73 33.28
C ARG A 337 1.75 17.88 33.55
N ARG A 338 1.02 17.52 32.49
CA ARG A 338 -0.19 16.71 32.60
C ARG A 338 0.09 15.29 33.12
N LEU A 339 1.19 14.69 32.69
CA LEU A 339 1.67 13.41 33.21
C LEU A 339 1.88 13.49 34.73
N LEU A 340 2.60 14.52 35.19
CA LEU A 340 2.86 14.74 36.62
C LEU A 340 1.59 15.02 37.41
N GLU A 341 0.67 15.86 36.89
CA GLU A 341 -0.63 16.13 37.52
C GLU A 341 -1.45 14.86 37.72
N ASN A 342 -1.44 13.94 36.75
CA ASN A 342 -2.11 12.64 36.87
C ASN A 342 -1.47 11.75 37.94
N LEU A 343 -0.14 11.68 38.00
CA LEU A 343 0.57 10.89 39.00
C LEU A 343 0.38 11.45 40.42
N PHE A 344 0.45 12.78 40.59
CA PHE A 344 0.26 13.42 41.89
C PHE A 344 -1.17 13.26 42.41
N ARG A 345 -2.17 13.43 41.53
CA ARG A 345 -3.57 13.17 41.88
C ARG A 345 -3.76 11.72 42.33
N ASN A 346 -3.20 10.76 41.59
CA ASN A 346 -3.26 9.35 41.97
C ASN A 346 -2.61 9.09 43.33
N ALA A 347 -1.43 9.67 43.60
CA ALA A 347 -0.76 9.54 44.89
C ALA A 347 -1.62 10.10 46.03
N ILE A 348 -2.25 11.26 45.85
CA ILE A 348 -3.07 11.90 46.89
C ILE A 348 -4.38 11.13 47.12
N GLU A 349 -5.06 10.70 46.05
CA GLU A 349 -6.34 9.99 46.13
C GLU A 349 -6.20 8.56 46.64
N HIS A 350 -5.06 7.90 46.38
CA HIS A 350 -4.88 6.47 46.68
C HIS A 350 -3.77 6.17 47.68
N GLY A 351 -2.83 7.08 47.91
CA GLY A 351 -1.69 6.85 48.80
C GLY A 351 -2.04 6.96 50.28
N ARG A 352 -3.09 7.71 50.66
CA ARG A 352 -3.46 7.92 52.06
C ARG A 352 -3.97 6.62 52.70
N THR A 353 -3.32 6.21 53.78
CA THR A 353 -3.78 5.15 54.69
C THR A 353 -4.79 5.73 55.66
N ASP A 354 -6.02 6.00 55.22
CA ASP A 354 -7.09 6.22 56.19
C ASP A 354 -7.46 4.86 56.81
N ASP A 355 -7.21 4.73 58.11
CA ASP A 355 -7.81 3.72 59.01
C ASP A 355 -9.33 3.98 59.14
N SER A 356 -10.02 4.03 58.01
CA SER A 356 -11.48 4.03 57.94
C SER A 356 -11.93 2.60 57.64
N ASP A 357 -11.83 1.78 58.69
CA ASP A 357 -12.63 0.57 58.79
C ASP A 357 -14.11 0.97 58.54
N PRO A 358 -14.80 0.40 57.54
CA PRO A 358 -16.16 0.81 57.20
C PRO A 358 -17.20 0.43 58.28
N ASP A 359 -16.79 -0.27 59.34
CA ASP A 359 -17.64 -0.62 60.48
C ASP A 359 -17.47 0.43 61.60
N GLY A 360 -18.24 1.52 61.47
CA GLY A 360 -18.22 2.66 62.37
C GLY A 360 -18.34 2.29 63.85
N THR A 361 -17.21 2.31 64.54
CA THR A 361 -17.17 2.48 65.99
C THR A 361 -16.41 3.75 66.32
N ASP A 362 -17.19 4.80 66.62
CA ASP A 362 -16.73 6.08 67.14
C ASP A 362 -15.85 5.87 68.38
N GLY A 363 -14.55 5.85 68.17
CA GLY A 363 -13.51 5.80 69.19
C GLY A 363 -12.57 6.97 69.02
N ALA A 364 -12.90 8.10 69.66
CA ALA A 364 -12.01 9.25 69.73
C ALA A 364 -10.62 8.85 70.28
N SER A 365 -9.57 8.93 69.44
CA SER A 365 -8.20 9.32 69.80
C SER A 365 -7.25 9.20 68.61
N GLY A 366 -6.52 10.28 68.33
CA GLY A 366 -5.15 10.19 67.80
C GLY A 366 -4.96 10.55 66.33
N SER A 367 -4.68 11.83 66.08
CA SER A 367 -3.76 12.25 65.02
C SER A 367 -2.53 11.32 65.00
N GLY A 368 -2.25 10.69 63.86
CA GLY A 368 -1.11 9.75 63.79
C GLY A 368 -0.83 9.08 62.44
N GLY A 369 -1.46 9.48 61.33
CA GLY A 369 -0.93 9.14 60.00
C GLY A 369 0.21 10.10 59.66
N SER A 370 1.37 9.60 59.25
CA SER A 370 2.38 10.46 58.63
C SER A 370 1.75 11.13 57.39
N PRO A 371 1.97 12.44 57.18
CA PRO A 371 1.51 13.08 55.96
C PRO A 371 2.18 12.39 54.76
N LEU A 372 1.38 12.11 53.73
CA LEU A 372 1.85 11.47 52.49
C LEU A 372 3.03 12.26 51.91
N HIS A 373 4.08 11.55 51.57
CA HIS A 373 5.26 12.09 50.90
C HIS A 373 5.31 11.59 49.47
N VAL A 374 5.48 12.52 48.53
CA VAL A 374 5.72 12.23 47.12
C VAL A 374 7.12 12.72 46.76
N GLU A 375 7.89 11.86 46.13
CA GLU A 375 9.24 12.16 45.66
C GLU A 375 9.29 12.06 44.14
N VAL A 376 9.97 13.02 43.52
CA VAL A 376 10.28 13.04 42.08
C VAL A 376 11.78 13.20 41.89
N GLY A 377 12.38 12.38 41.03
CA GLY A 377 13.81 12.44 40.76
C GLY A 377 14.19 11.89 39.39
N ASN A 378 15.41 12.17 38.96
CA ASN A 378 15.99 11.56 37.76
C ASN A 378 16.51 10.15 38.08
N LEU A 379 16.36 9.22 37.14
CA LEU A 379 16.98 7.90 37.18
C LEU A 379 18.29 7.92 36.40
N GLU A 380 19.39 7.57 37.06
CA GLU A 380 20.68 7.30 36.42
C GLU A 380 20.95 5.80 36.48
N LEU A 381 20.88 5.12 35.32
CA LEU A 381 21.27 3.72 35.22
C LEU A 381 22.80 3.64 35.04
N ASP A 382 23.46 2.84 35.88
CA ASP A 382 24.92 2.74 36.02
C ASP A 382 25.60 1.90 34.90
N THR A 383 24.98 1.82 33.71
CA THR A 383 25.50 1.05 32.58
C THR A 383 25.74 1.92 31.36
N THR A 384 26.84 1.63 30.69
CA THR A 384 27.42 2.30 29.52
C THR A 384 26.54 2.34 28.25
N ASP A 385 25.26 1.96 28.34
CA ASP A 385 24.27 2.08 27.27
C ASP A 385 23.03 2.81 27.84
N GLU A 386 22.73 3.94 27.22
CA GLU A 386 21.84 5.01 27.69
C GLU A 386 20.38 4.59 27.78
N SER A 387 19.81 4.68 28.98
CA SER A 387 18.42 5.12 29.17
C SER A 387 18.33 5.87 30.48
N ALA A 388 18.69 7.16 30.45
CA ALA A 388 18.34 8.08 31.51
C ALA A 388 16.81 8.14 31.65
N GLY A 389 16.35 8.54 32.83
CA GLY A 389 14.94 8.51 33.15
C GLY A 389 14.53 9.47 34.25
N PHE A 390 13.29 9.33 34.69
CA PHE A 390 12.79 9.94 35.92
C PHE A 390 11.81 9.00 36.62
N TYR A 391 11.60 9.22 37.90
CA TYR A 391 10.62 8.49 38.69
C TYR A 391 9.70 9.45 39.45
N VAL A 392 8.52 8.94 39.76
CA VAL A 392 7.60 9.50 40.76
C VAL A 392 7.25 8.39 41.73
N ALA A 393 7.50 8.59 43.02
CA ALA A 393 7.20 7.61 44.05
C ALA A 393 6.44 8.26 45.22
N ASP A 394 5.56 7.51 45.86
CA ASP A 394 4.94 7.88 47.13
C ASP A 394 5.31 6.89 48.25
N ASP A 395 5.11 7.29 49.50
CA ASP A 395 5.24 6.45 50.70
C ASP A 395 3.89 5.93 51.23
N GLY A 396 2.89 5.86 50.34
CA GLY A 396 1.52 5.51 50.66
C GLY A 396 1.26 4.00 50.72
N ARG A 397 -0.01 3.59 50.55
CA ARG A 397 -0.44 2.17 50.65
C ARG A 397 0.15 1.23 49.59
N GLY A 398 0.84 1.76 48.58
CA GLY A 398 1.43 0.98 47.49
C GLY A 398 0.48 0.62 46.35
N LEU A 399 1.06 -0.06 45.35
CA LEU A 399 0.33 -0.57 44.19
C LEU A 399 -0.41 -1.89 44.51
N PRO A 400 -1.54 -2.16 43.83
CA PRO A 400 -2.22 -3.45 43.95
C PRO A 400 -1.36 -4.61 43.43
N ALA A 401 -1.69 -5.85 43.85
CA ALA A 401 -0.95 -7.05 43.48
C ALA A 401 -0.84 -7.26 41.95
N ASP A 402 -1.85 -6.84 41.19
CA ASP A 402 -1.89 -6.89 39.73
C ASP A 402 -1.32 -5.61 39.08
N ARG A 403 -0.14 -5.17 39.53
CA ARG A 403 0.47 -3.89 39.11
C ARG A 403 0.70 -3.78 37.60
N ASP A 404 0.91 -4.88 36.90
CA ASP A 404 1.13 -4.87 35.44
C ASP A 404 -0.10 -4.39 34.65
N ARG A 405 -1.28 -4.40 35.29
CA ARG A 405 -2.56 -4.02 34.69
C ARG A 405 -2.99 -2.59 35.00
N VAL A 406 -2.23 -1.84 35.81
CA VAL A 406 -2.63 -0.49 36.25
C VAL A 406 -2.72 0.52 35.12
N PHE A 407 -2.06 0.24 33.98
CA PHE A 407 -2.14 1.04 32.77
C PHE A 407 -3.19 0.55 31.76
N GLU A 408 -3.96 -0.49 32.08
CA GLU A 408 -5.07 -0.96 31.23
C GLU A 408 -6.26 0.01 31.26
N ASP A 409 -7.01 0.04 30.15
CA ASP A 409 -8.18 0.88 29.99
C ASP A 409 -9.23 0.60 31.08
N GLY A 410 -9.57 1.63 31.87
CA GLY A 410 -10.63 1.55 32.89
C GLY A 410 -10.20 0.85 34.19
N TYR A 411 -8.90 0.58 34.37
CA TYR A 411 -8.41 0.04 35.63
C TYR A 411 -8.48 1.10 36.74
N THR A 412 -9.30 0.87 37.76
CA THR A 412 -9.39 1.70 38.97
C THR A 412 -9.66 0.82 40.18
N THR A 413 -9.09 1.19 41.32
CA THR A 413 -9.42 0.55 42.62
C THR A 413 -10.40 1.39 43.44
N ASP A 414 -10.72 2.61 42.97
CA ASP A 414 -11.69 3.51 43.58
C ASP A 414 -12.96 3.60 42.73
N ALA A 415 -14.12 3.52 43.38
CA ALA A 415 -15.44 3.71 42.79
C ALA A 415 -15.62 5.13 42.19
N LYS A 416 -14.80 6.11 42.60
CA LYS A 416 -14.80 7.48 42.08
C LYS A 416 -13.73 7.76 41.02
N GLY A 417 -12.76 6.86 40.79
CA GLY A 417 -11.60 7.08 39.90
C GLY A 417 -11.86 6.70 38.44
N THR A 418 -11.41 7.49 37.45
CA THR A 418 -11.81 7.33 36.02
C THR A 418 -11.23 6.08 35.39
N GLY A 419 -10.12 5.58 35.93
CA GLY A 419 -9.32 4.54 35.30
C GLY A 419 -8.66 5.00 34.00
N PHE A 420 -8.67 6.31 33.69
CA PHE A 420 -7.95 6.90 32.56
C PHE A 420 -6.63 7.56 32.97
N GLY A 421 -6.46 7.96 34.23
CA GLY A 421 -5.27 8.71 34.67
C GLY A 421 -3.95 8.03 34.30
N LEU A 422 -3.76 6.76 34.68
CA LEU A 422 -2.53 6.03 34.33
C LEU A 422 -2.45 5.67 32.83
N ARG A 423 -3.58 5.52 32.14
CA ARG A 423 -3.58 5.37 30.68
C ARG A 423 -3.07 6.64 29.99
N ILE A 424 -3.43 7.81 30.48
CA ILE A 424 -2.92 9.10 29.98
C ILE A 424 -1.42 9.19 30.20
N VAL A 425 -0.93 8.81 31.39
CA VAL A 425 0.50 8.70 31.68
C VAL A 425 1.22 7.81 30.66
N ARG A 426 0.69 6.61 30.39
CA ARG A 426 1.25 5.70 29.38
C ARG A 426 1.18 6.25 27.96
N GLY A 427 0.09 6.95 27.62
CA GLY A 427 -0.08 7.60 26.33
C GLY A 427 0.95 8.70 26.09
N ILE A 428 1.22 9.53 27.11
CA ILE A 428 2.23 10.59 27.07
C ILE A 428 3.63 9.99 26.97
N ALA A 429 3.95 8.97 27.76
CA ALA A 429 5.25 8.27 27.69
C ALA A 429 5.48 7.68 26.28
N THR A 430 4.49 6.94 25.76
CA THR A 430 4.57 6.35 24.41
C THR A 430 4.74 7.41 23.33
N ALA A 431 4.11 8.59 23.48
CA ALA A 431 4.23 9.67 22.50
C ALA A 431 5.61 10.35 22.50
N HIS A 432 6.40 10.17 23.56
CA HIS A 432 7.80 10.60 23.68
C HIS A 432 8.78 9.44 23.46
N ASP A 433 8.31 8.28 22.99
CA ASP A 433 9.10 7.05 22.87
C ASP A 433 9.75 6.58 24.19
N TRP A 434 9.13 6.92 25.33
CA TRP A 434 9.55 6.45 26.66
C TRP A 434 8.85 5.14 27.03
N GLU A 435 9.55 4.31 27.78
CA GLU A 435 8.97 3.17 28.50
C GLU A 435 8.52 3.62 29.89
N VAL A 436 7.40 3.09 30.37
CA VAL A 436 6.89 3.36 31.73
C VAL A 436 6.61 2.05 32.44
N ASP A 437 7.13 1.91 33.65
CA ASP A 437 6.91 0.76 34.52
C ASP A 437 6.36 1.18 35.88
N ALA A 438 5.51 0.33 36.45
CA ALA A 438 4.97 0.50 37.79
C ALA A 438 5.85 -0.28 38.80
N THR A 439 6.55 0.43 39.66
CA THR A 439 7.51 -0.12 40.62
C THR A 439 7.03 0.06 42.06
N VAL A 440 7.76 -0.51 43.01
CA VAL A 440 7.48 -0.33 44.44
C VAL A 440 8.33 0.83 44.91
N GLY A 441 7.68 1.89 45.40
CA GLY A 441 8.33 3.06 45.98
C GLY A 441 8.99 2.76 47.33
N GLU A 442 9.57 3.78 47.95
CA GLU A 442 10.06 3.64 49.31
C GLU A 442 8.91 3.30 50.27
N ALA A 443 9.23 2.59 51.36
CA ALA A 443 8.25 2.16 52.37
C ALA A 443 7.06 1.33 51.83
N ASP A 444 7.27 0.58 50.73
CA ASP A 444 6.23 -0.22 50.02
C ASP A 444 5.14 0.63 49.33
N GLY A 445 5.40 1.93 49.11
CA GLY A 445 4.49 2.83 48.40
C GLY A 445 4.47 2.64 46.88
N ALA A 446 3.72 3.48 46.16
CA ALA A 446 3.58 3.33 44.70
C ALA A 446 4.69 4.07 43.97
N GLY A 447 5.35 3.39 43.02
CA GLY A 447 6.41 3.97 42.18
C GLY A 447 6.07 3.88 40.69
N PHE A 448 6.51 4.87 39.93
CA PHE A 448 6.43 4.89 38.47
C PHE A 448 7.77 5.35 37.90
N GLU A 449 8.37 4.53 37.04
CA GLU A 449 9.68 4.79 36.44
C GLU A 449 9.52 4.97 34.92
N PHE A 450 10.17 6.01 34.38
CA PHE A 450 10.17 6.33 32.96
C PHE A 450 11.58 6.23 32.41
N LEU A 451 11.76 5.42 31.37
CA LEU A 451 13.05 5.11 30.76
C LEU A 451 13.09 5.53 29.28
N GLY A 452 14.30 5.71 28.74
CA GLY A 452 14.51 6.13 27.35
C GLY A 452 14.38 7.64 27.16
N VAL A 453 14.60 8.41 28.24
CA VAL A 453 14.47 9.87 28.23
C VAL A 453 15.77 10.49 27.71
N GLU A 454 15.66 11.30 26.65
CA GLU A 454 16.80 12.00 26.07
C GLU A 454 17.23 13.18 26.97
N THR A 455 18.41 13.07 27.57
CA THR A 455 18.97 14.14 28.40
C THR A 455 19.55 15.25 27.54
N VAL A 456 19.48 16.49 28.03
CA VAL A 456 20.17 17.60 27.40
C VAL A 456 21.67 17.40 27.60
N THR A 457 22.37 16.87 26.60
CA THR A 457 23.84 16.84 26.62
C THR A 457 24.33 18.28 26.65
N ASP A 458 25.23 18.60 27.57
CA ASP A 458 25.89 19.91 27.69
C ASP A 458 26.80 20.16 26.47
N THR A 459 26.21 20.36 25.30
CA THR A 459 26.88 20.90 24.13
C THR A 459 26.55 22.37 24.06
N GLY A 460 27.48 23.18 24.56
CA GLY A 460 27.48 24.63 24.32
C GLY A 460 27.27 24.96 22.84
N PRO A 461 26.81 26.18 22.52
CA PRO A 461 26.33 26.54 21.19
C PRO A 461 27.42 26.25 20.15
N SER A 462 27.15 25.31 19.24
CA SER A 462 27.97 25.14 18.05
C SER A 462 27.75 26.36 17.16
N ASP A 463 28.68 27.30 17.19
CA ASP A 463 28.82 28.34 16.17
C ASP A 463 29.08 27.68 14.82
N SER A 464 28.02 27.27 14.13
CA SER A 464 28.02 27.09 12.67
C SER A 464 27.30 28.27 12.04
N VAL A 465 27.87 29.46 12.20
CA VAL A 465 27.59 30.60 11.33
C VAL A 465 28.18 30.25 9.97
N VAL A 466 27.34 29.69 9.08
CA VAL A 466 27.62 29.66 7.65
C VAL A 466 27.45 31.09 7.12
N SER A 467 28.56 31.81 6.96
CA SER A 467 28.58 33.04 6.16
C SER A 467 28.31 32.72 4.69
N PRO A 468 27.42 33.46 4.01
CA PRO A 468 27.27 33.36 2.56
C PRO A 468 28.22 34.35 1.89
N ASP A 469 29.27 33.87 1.24
CA ASP A 469 30.08 34.72 0.36
C ASP A 469 30.32 34.09 -1.02
N SER A 470 29.70 34.77 -2.00
CA SER A 470 30.19 34.99 -3.36
C SER A 470 30.19 33.83 -4.38
N GLU A 471 29.11 33.74 -5.17
CA GLU A 471 29.21 33.29 -6.57
C GLU A 471 28.73 34.37 -7.54
N GLY A 472 29.71 34.97 -8.23
CA GLY A 472 29.77 34.91 -9.69
C GLY A 472 28.63 35.54 -10.50
N LYS A 473 28.68 36.86 -10.67
CA LYS A 473 27.99 37.58 -11.75
C LYS A 473 28.60 37.19 -13.12
N PRO A 474 27.82 36.79 -14.15
CA PRO A 474 28.39 36.57 -15.48
C PRO A 474 28.51 37.90 -16.24
N ALA A 475 29.67 38.09 -16.88
CA ALA A 475 29.97 39.21 -17.74
C ALA A 475 29.35 39.04 -19.14
N SER A 476 28.85 40.14 -19.67
CA SER A 476 28.44 40.33 -21.06
C SER A 476 29.61 40.17 -22.04
N SER A 477 29.40 39.46 -23.13
CA SER A 477 29.81 39.82 -24.51
C SER A 477 29.12 38.90 -25.51
#